data_AF-A0A838TFH2-F1
#
_entry.id   AF-A0A838TFH2-F1
#
_cell.length_a   1.000
_cell.length_b   1.000
_cell.length_c   1.000
_cell.angle_alpha   90.00
_cell.angle_beta   90.00
_cell.angle_gamma   90.00
#
_symmetry.space_group_name_H-M   'P 1'
#
loop_
_entity.id
_entity.type
_entity.pdbx_description
1 polymer ?
#
loop_
_entity_poly.entity_id
_entity_poly.type
_entity_poly.pdbx_seq_one_letter_code
_entity_poly.pdbx_strand_id
1 'polypeptide(L)'
;MNKPSSSSRRCRSRWLQPGSKCKPYEERFLFLLLLLTQPRARMVYVTSQAIHPSVIEYYLDLLPGIIPRHAFKRLTLLAPYDDSPQPLSLKVLQRPLLLQRIEACIADKNRAHLVCYNTTYLERNLALRLDIPLYGADPRHLSFGTKTGCRKLFAEAGMVIRSGSITFMGSRRWWTRCARCGRSGRRSRRRW
;
A
#
# COMPACT_ATOMS: atom_id res chain seq x y z
N MET A 1 -41.17 35.33 -4.59
CA MET A 1 -39.70 35.31 -4.74
C MET A 1 -39.08 34.82 -3.45
N ASN A 2 -38.41 33.66 -3.45
CA ASN A 2 -37.19 33.37 -2.69
C ASN A 2 -36.76 31.91 -2.90
N LYS A 3 -35.68 31.72 -3.66
CA LYS A 3 -34.95 30.44 -3.82
C LYS A 3 -33.97 30.28 -2.65
N PRO A 4 -33.75 29.07 -2.10
CA PRO A 4 -32.64 28.84 -1.19
C PRO A 4 -31.32 28.71 -1.98
N SER A 5 -30.32 29.48 -1.58
CA SER A 5 -29.00 29.53 -2.19
C SER A 5 -28.16 28.29 -1.84
N SER A 6 -27.87 27.49 -2.86
CA SER A 6 -26.82 26.48 -2.88
C SER A 6 -25.43 27.14 -2.85
N SER A 7 -24.63 26.89 -1.82
CA SER A 7 -23.20 27.20 -1.84
C SER A 7 -22.38 26.09 -1.18
N SER A 8 -22.46 24.90 -1.77
CA SER A 8 -21.42 23.88 -1.69
C SER A 8 -20.09 24.47 -2.18
N ARG A 9 -19.23 24.91 -1.26
CA ARG A 9 -17.86 25.29 -1.60
C ARG A 9 -16.86 24.74 -0.59
N ARG A 10 -16.15 23.71 -1.06
CA ARG A 10 -14.68 23.67 -1.07
C ARG A 10 -13.99 23.02 0.14
N CYS A 11 -14.24 21.72 0.34
CA CYS A 11 -13.25 20.84 0.94
C CYS A 11 -12.17 20.47 -0.12
N ARG A 12 -11.37 21.46 -0.53
CA ARG A 12 -10.21 21.25 -1.41
C ARG A 12 -9.09 20.60 -0.59
N SER A 13 -8.83 19.32 -0.87
CA SER A 13 -7.50 18.74 -1.10
C SER A 13 -6.29 19.56 -0.60
N ARG A 14 -6.14 19.68 0.72
CA ARG A 14 -4.99 20.33 1.39
C ARG A 14 -3.79 19.39 1.56
N TRP A 15 -3.57 18.47 0.61
CA TRP A 15 -2.46 17.51 0.64
C TRP A 15 -1.59 17.55 -0.62
N LEU A 16 -1.85 18.50 -1.53
CA LEU A 16 -0.95 18.83 -2.63
C LEU A 16 -0.25 20.15 -2.28
N GLN A 17 0.69 20.11 -1.35
CA GLN A 17 1.69 21.17 -1.20
C GLN A 17 2.96 20.72 -1.94
N PRO A 18 3.46 21.48 -2.93
CA PRO A 18 4.73 21.18 -3.58
C PRO A 18 5.87 21.67 -2.67
N GLY A 19 6.41 20.78 -1.84
CA GLY A 19 7.52 21.10 -0.95
C GLY A 19 8.27 19.84 -0.55
N SER A 20 9.54 19.77 -0.97
CA SER A 20 10.38 18.57 -1.07
C SER A 20 9.94 17.59 -2.14
N LYS A 21 10.82 17.33 -3.12
CA LYS A 21 10.76 16.11 -3.93
C LYS A 21 10.73 14.94 -2.95
N CYS A 22 9.56 14.35 -2.69
CA CYS A 22 9.48 13.14 -1.88
C CYS A 22 10.30 12.09 -2.63
N LYS A 23 11.52 11.83 -2.15
CA LYS A 23 12.35 10.77 -2.72
C LYS A 23 11.46 9.51 -2.80
N PRO A 24 11.47 8.81 -3.94
CA PRO A 24 10.69 7.58 -4.07
C PRO A 24 10.96 6.70 -2.85
N TYR A 25 9.91 6.31 -2.12
CA TYR A 25 10.02 5.43 -0.96
C TYR A 25 10.47 4.01 -1.34
N GLU A 26 10.72 3.79 -2.63
CA GLU A 26 10.94 2.50 -3.27
C GLU A 26 12.26 1.86 -2.82
N GLU A 27 13.33 2.62 -2.62
CA GLU A 27 14.58 2.06 -2.08
C GLU A 27 14.43 1.62 -0.61
N ARG A 28 13.52 2.26 0.14
CA ARG A 28 13.23 1.83 1.52
C ARG A 28 12.51 0.50 1.59
N PHE A 29 11.90 0.04 0.50
CA PHE A 29 11.19 -1.24 0.43
C PHE A 29 12.09 -2.40 0.02
N LEU A 30 13.39 -2.15 -0.23
CA LEU A 30 14.36 -3.19 -0.55
C LEU A 30 14.54 -4.22 0.57
N PHE A 31 14.16 -3.90 1.81
CA PHE A 31 14.10 -4.91 2.87
C PHE A 31 13.15 -6.07 2.53
N LEU A 32 12.11 -5.87 1.69
CA LEU A 32 11.22 -6.95 1.29
C LEU A 32 11.95 -8.05 0.48
N LEU A 33 13.15 -7.78 -0.03
CA LEU A 33 14.02 -8.82 -0.60
C LEU A 33 14.32 -9.94 0.41
N LEU A 34 14.22 -9.68 1.73
CA LEU A 34 14.25 -10.71 2.78
C LEU A 34 13.22 -11.82 2.54
N LEU A 35 12.09 -11.54 1.89
CA LEU A 35 11.08 -12.57 1.57
C LEU A 35 11.60 -13.62 0.57
N LEU A 36 12.65 -13.30 -0.20
CA LEU A 36 13.30 -14.26 -1.10
C LEU A 36 14.08 -15.36 -0.36
N THR A 37 14.24 -15.25 0.96
CA THR A 37 14.66 -16.38 1.85
C THR A 37 13.77 -17.59 1.67
N GLN A 38 12.48 -17.40 1.35
CA GLN A 38 11.58 -18.49 1.05
C GLN A 38 11.90 -19.08 -0.33
N PRO A 39 12.31 -20.36 -0.45
CA PRO A 39 12.81 -20.92 -1.71
C PRO A 39 11.75 -20.92 -2.84
N ARG A 40 10.46 -20.98 -2.48
CA ARG A 40 9.33 -21.00 -3.42
C ARG A 40 8.75 -19.61 -3.72
N ALA A 41 9.21 -18.56 -3.04
CA ALA A 41 8.75 -17.21 -3.32
C ALA A 41 9.39 -16.67 -4.61
N ARG A 42 8.57 -16.05 -5.44
CA ARG A 42 8.98 -15.26 -6.61
C ARG A 42 8.50 -13.84 -6.36
N MET A 43 9.34 -12.86 -6.70
CA MET A 43 9.06 -11.47 -6.40
C MET A 43 9.12 -10.64 -7.68
N VAL A 44 8.05 -9.91 -7.96
CA VAL A 44 8.03 -8.86 -8.97
C VAL A 44 8.14 -7.54 -8.23
N TYR A 45 9.25 -6.85 -8.41
CA TYR A 45 9.51 -5.56 -7.77
C TYR A 45 9.39 -4.46 -8.81
N VAL A 46 8.48 -3.51 -8.56
CA VAL A 46 8.22 -2.41 -9.47
C VAL A 46 8.72 -1.12 -8.83
N THR A 47 9.51 -0.37 -9.56
CA THR A 47 10.07 0.93 -9.12
C THR A 47 9.89 1.97 -10.21
N SER A 48 9.78 3.24 -9.87
CA SER A 48 9.71 4.38 -10.79
C SER A 48 10.95 4.48 -11.68
N GLN A 49 12.12 4.23 -11.09
CA GLN A 49 13.42 4.22 -11.77
C GLN A 49 14.07 2.84 -11.63
N ALA A 50 14.87 2.46 -12.62
CA ALA A 50 15.62 1.21 -12.54
C ALA A 50 16.67 1.31 -11.43
N ILE A 51 16.70 0.30 -10.56
CA ILE A 51 17.71 0.17 -9.52
C ILE A 51 18.95 -0.47 -10.13
N HIS A 52 20.13 0.04 -9.78
CA HIS A 52 21.38 -0.53 -10.23
C HIS A 52 21.56 -1.97 -9.68
N PRO A 53 21.93 -2.96 -10.52
CA PRO A 53 22.04 -4.35 -10.09
C PRO A 53 22.95 -4.57 -8.87
N SER A 54 24.04 -3.81 -8.74
CA SER A 54 24.95 -3.94 -7.59
C SER A 54 24.31 -3.60 -6.26
N VAL A 55 23.31 -2.70 -6.23
CA VAL A 55 22.57 -2.37 -5.01
C VAL A 55 21.76 -3.58 -4.57
N ILE A 56 21.11 -4.25 -5.52
CA ILE A 56 20.31 -5.44 -5.25
C ILE A 56 21.20 -6.61 -4.83
N GLU A 57 22.33 -6.80 -5.51
CA GLU A 57 23.32 -7.82 -5.15
C GLU A 57 23.82 -7.62 -3.72
N TYR A 58 24.20 -6.41 -3.35
CA TYR A 58 24.55 -6.06 -1.98
C TYR A 58 23.46 -6.48 -0.99
N TYR A 59 22.19 -6.10 -1.22
CA TYR A 59 21.10 -6.49 -0.31
C TYR A 59 20.88 -8.01 -0.23
N LEU A 60 21.12 -8.74 -1.32
CA LEU A 60 20.98 -10.20 -1.35
C LEU A 60 22.15 -10.89 -0.66
N ASP A 61 23.37 -10.35 -0.74
CA ASP A 61 24.56 -10.85 -0.04
C ASP A 61 24.42 -10.72 1.49
N LEU A 62 23.64 -9.76 1.95
CA LEU A 62 23.30 -9.62 3.37
C LEU A 62 22.36 -10.72 3.89
N LEU A 63 21.74 -11.53 3.01
CA LEU A 63 20.78 -12.56 3.42
C LEU A 63 21.48 -13.88 3.76
N PRO A 64 21.45 -14.33 5.03
CA PRO A 64 22.07 -15.60 5.41
C PRO A 64 21.33 -16.79 4.78
N GLY A 65 22.08 -17.76 4.26
CA GLY A 65 21.54 -19.03 3.77
C GLY A 65 20.94 -19.00 2.36
N ILE A 66 21.13 -17.92 1.59
CA ILE A 66 20.73 -17.86 0.18
C ILE A 66 21.96 -17.62 -0.69
N ILE A 67 22.05 -18.33 -1.81
CA ILE A 67 23.00 -17.99 -2.87
C ILE A 67 22.38 -16.86 -3.73
N PRO A 68 23.00 -15.67 -3.82
CA PRO A 68 22.45 -14.49 -4.50
C PRO A 68 21.94 -14.79 -5.91
N ARG A 69 22.68 -15.60 -6.67
CA ARG A 69 22.29 -16.04 -8.02
C ARG A 69 20.93 -16.75 -8.08
N HIS A 70 20.57 -17.55 -7.07
CA HIS A 70 19.27 -18.20 -7.00
C HIS A 70 18.15 -17.23 -6.60
N ALA A 71 18.44 -16.22 -5.78
CA ALA A 71 17.50 -15.14 -5.49
C ALA A 71 17.24 -14.28 -6.74
N PHE A 72 18.29 -13.89 -7.47
CA PHE A 72 18.18 -13.11 -8.70
C PHE A 72 17.28 -13.78 -9.75
N LYS A 73 17.38 -15.10 -9.95
CA LYS A 73 16.49 -15.82 -10.90
C LYS A 73 15.00 -15.75 -10.54
N ARG A 74 14.68 -15.51 -9.27
CA ARG A 74 13.31 -15.44 -8.74
C ARG A 74 12.81 -14.00 -8.60
N LEU A 75 13.69 -13.04 -8.75
CA LEU A 75 13.42 -11.61 -8.70
C LEU A 75 13.24 -11.07 -10.12
N THR A 76 12.14 -10.38 -10.36
CA THR A 76 11.90 -9.65 -11.62
C THR A 76 11.74 -8.18 -11.30
N LEU A 77 12.59 -7.35 -11.90
CA LEU A 77 12.62 -5.90 -11.70
C LEU A 77 11.97 -5.23 -12.89
N LEU A 78 10.96 -4.39 -12.65
CA LEU A 78 10.28 -3.64 -13.69
C LEU A 78 10.26 -2.16 -13.33
N ALA A 79 10.52 -1.29 -14.30
CA ALA A 79 10.43 0.15 -14.13
C ALA A 79 9.73 0.83 -15.31
N PRO A 80 8.89 1.86 -15.09
CA PRO A 80 8.36 2.73 -16.12
C PRO A 80 9.37 3.81 -16.57
N TYR A 81 10.53 3.92 -15.91
CA TYR A 81 11.59 4.90 -16.18
C TYR A 81 11.10 6.36 -16.14
N ASP A 82 10.32 6.69 -15.12
CA ASP A 82 9.61 7.96 -15.00
C ASP A 82 9.95 8.64 -13.67
N ASP A 83 10.70 9.75 -13.73
CA ASP A 83 11.12 10.59 -12.58
C ASP A 83 10.04 11.62 -12.18
N SER A 84 8.85 11.58 -12.79
CA SER A 84 7.79 12.49 -12.36
C SER A 84 7.43 12.22 -10.88
N PRO A 85 7.05 13.27 -10.13
CA PRO A 85 6.67 13.15 -8.71
C PRO A 85 5.30 12.47 -8.51
N GLN A 86 4.79 11.78 -9.53
CA GLN A 86 3.52 11.07 -9.48
C GLN A 86 3.66 9.74 -8.73
N PRO A 87 2.60 9.25 -8.09
CA PRO A 87 2.64 7.95 -7.42
C PRO A 87 2.85 6.81 -8.43
N LEU A 88 3.67 5.83 -8.05
CA LEU A 88 4.02 4.69 -8.91
C LEU A 88 2.80 3.94 -9.44
N SER A 89 1.79 3.73 -8.60
CA SER A 89 0.56 3.05 -9.02
C SER A 89 -0.18 3.78 -10.14
N LEU A 90 -0.15 5.11 -10.18
CA LEU A 90 -0.71 5.89 -11.29
C LEU A 90 0.11 5.68 -12.57
N LYS A 91 1.45 5.73 -12.46
CA LYS A 91 2.37 5.51 -13.59
C LYS A 91 2.16 4.15 -14.24
N VAL A 92 1.88 3.12 -13.43
CA VAL A 92 1.58 1.75 -13.90
C VAL A 92 0.18 1.68 -14.52
N LEU A 93 -0.83 2.24 -13.87
CA LEU A 93 -2.22 2.25 -14.39
C LEU A 93 -2.35 2.98 -15.73
N GLN A 94 -1.54 4.02 -15.97
CA GLN A 94 -1.51 4.75 -17.24
C GLN A 94 -0.79 4.01 -18.37
N ARG A 95 -0.06 2.93 -18.07
CA ARG A 95 0.78 2.20 -19.03
C ARG A 95 0.30 0.76 -19.20
N PRO A 96 -0.63 0.48 -20.13
CA PRO A 96 -1.22 -0.85 -20.28
C PRO A 96 -0.19 -1.94 -20.61
N LEU A 97 0.86 -1.62 -21.38
CA LEU A 97 1.93 -2.56 -21.71
C LEU A 97 2.74 -2.98 -20.47
N LEU A 98 2.99 -2.05 -19.53
CA LEU A 98 3.69 -2.36 -18.29
C LEU A 98 2.81 -3.25 -17.40
N LEU A 99 1.51 -2.98 -17.36
CA LEU A 99 0.54 -3.78 -16.62
C LEU A 99 0.47 -5.21 -17.18
N GLN A 100 0.44 -5.38 -18.50
CA GLN A 100 0.51 -6.70 -19.16
C GLN A 100 1.81 -7.44 -18.84
N ARG A 101 2.95 -6.75 -18.81
CA ARG A 101 4.23 -7.35 -18.40
C ARG A 101 4.19 -7.83 -16.95
N ILE A 102 3.62 -7.05 -16.05
CA ILE A 102 3.43 -7.46 -14.65
C ILE A 102 2.53 -8.68 -14.57
N GLU A 103 1.38 -8.66 -15.26
CA GLU A 103 0.45 -9.81 -15.33
C GLU A 103 1.15 -11.07 -15.85
N ALA A 104 1.97 -10.97 -16.90
CA ALA A 104 2.71 -12.10 -17.46
C ALA A 104 3.76 -12.69 -16.49
N CYS A 105 4.28 -11.90 -15.56
CA CYS A 105 5.20 -12.40 -14.52
C CYS A 105 4.48 -13.16 -13.40
N ILE A 106 3.17 -13.00 -13.26
CA ILE A 106 2.37 -13.65 -12.21
C ILE A 106 1.92 -15.03 -12.69
N ALA A 107 2.56 -16.08 -12.18
CA ALA A 107 2.23 -17.46 -12.57
C ALA A 107 0.88 -17.95 -12.02
N ASP A 108 0.52 -17.59 -10.78
CA ASP A 108 -0.72 -18.01 -10.13
C ASP A 108 -1.28 -16.84 -9.30
N LYS A 109 -2.46 -16.34 -9.69
CA LYS A 109 -3.12 -15.21 -9.04
C LYS A 109 -3.66 -15.55 -7.65
N ASN A 110 -4.02 -16.81 -7.40
CA ASN A 110 -4.55 -17.24 -6.09
C ASN A 110 -3.47 -17.27 -5.01
N ARG A 111 -2.20 -17.37 -5.42
CA ARG A 111 -1.04 -17.43 -4.53
C ARG A 111 -0.20 -16.15 -4.56
N ALA A 112 -0.59 -15.18 -5.38
CA ALA A 112 0.03 -13.87 -5.43
C ALA A 112 -0.67 -12.92 -4.44
N HIS A 113 0.07 -11.92 -3.97
CA HIS A 113 -0.49 -10.80 -3.23
C HIS A 113 0.31 -9.53 -3.57
N LEU A 114 -0.38 -8.40 -3.62
CA LEU A 114 0.24 -7.11 -3.88
C LEU A 114 0.65 -6.47 -2.54
N VAL A 115 1.93 -6.15 -2.38
CA VAL A 115 2.44 -5.40 -1.22
C VAL A 115 2.72 -3.97 -1.66
N CYS A 116 2.21 -2.99 -0.91
CA CYS A 116 2.42 -1.57 -1.19
C CYS A 116 2.85 -0.84 0.08
N TYR A 117 3.55 0.29 -0.08
CA TYR A 117 3.96 1.10 1.07
C TYR A 117 2.77 1.79 1.74
N ASN A 118 1.99 2.51 0.94
CA ASN A 118 0.77 3.15 1.38
C ASN A 118 -0.40 2.52 0.63
N THR A 119 -1.46 2.16 1.36
CA THR A 119 -2.68 1.67 0.73
C THR A 119 -3.61 2.85 0.47
N THR A 120 -3.61 3.36 -0.76
CA THR A 120 -4.58 4.34 -1.24
C THR A 120 -5.56 3.71 -2.22
N TYR A 121 -6.48 4.50 -2.76
CA TYR A 121 -7.41 4.03 -3.78
C TYR A 121 -6.71 3.61 -5.08
N LEU A 122 -5.52 4.17 -5.37
CA LEU A 122 -4.76 3.79 -6.57
C LEU A 122 -4.23 2.35 -6.48
N GLU A 123 -3.66 1.97 -5.34
CA GLU A 123 -3.16 0.61 -5.09
C GLU A 123 -4.30 -0.41 -5.07
N ARG A 124 -5.45 -0.02 -4.51
CA ARG A 124 -6.67 -0.84 -4.59
C ARG A 124 -7.11 -1.05 -6.04
N ASN A 125 -7.14 0.00 -6.85
CA ASN A 125 -7.52 -0.11 -8.26
C ASN A 125 -6.52 -0.97 -9.04
N LEU A 126 -5.22 -0.86 -8.73
CA LEU A 126 -4.18 -1.72 -9.30
C LEU A 126 -4.43 -3.20 -8.93
N ALA A 127 -4.69 -3.48 -7.65
CA ALA A 127 -4.99 -4.84 -7.17
C ALA A 127 -6.22 -5.44 -7.87
N LEU A 128 -7.29 -4.64 -7.99
CA LEU A 128 -8.50 -5.05 -8.72
C LEU A 128 -8.23 -5.28 -10.20
N ARG A 129 -7.37 -4.47 -10.83
CA ARG A 129 -7.04 -4.60 -12.25
C ARG A 129 -6.18 -5.83 -12.55
N LEU A 130 -5.26 -6.17 -11.64
CA LEU A 130 -4.42 -7.37 -11.72
C LEU A 130 -5.17 -8.64 -11.28
N ASP A 131 -6.28 -8.47 -10.56
CA ASP A 131 -7.08 -9.55 -9.95
C ASP A 131 -6.29 -10.34 -8.89
N ILE A 132 -5.66 -9.61 -7.96
CA ILE A 132 -4.80 -10.16 -6.90
C ILE A 132 -5.16 -9.50 -5.57
N PRO A 133 -5.15 -10.23 -4.43
CA PRO A 133 -5.40 -9.63 -3.13
C PRO A 133 -4.35 -8.58 -2.76
N LEU A 134 -4.81 -7.45 -2.24
CA LEU A 134 -3.96 -6.39 -1.70
C LEU A 134 -3.60 -6.70 -0.25
N TYR A 135 -2.30 -6.83 0.04
CA TYR A 135 -1.77 -6.93 1.39
C TYR A 135 -1.66 -5.53 2.01
N GLY A 136 -2.78 -5.05 2.53
CA GLY A 136 -2.88 -3.72 3.12
C GLY A 136 -4.24 -3.48 3.78
N ALA A 137 -4.35 -2.42 4.58
CA ALA A 137 -5.61 -2.00 5.16
C ALA A 137 -6.51 -1.34 4.10
N ASP A 138 -7.84 -1.47 4.19
CA ASP A 138 -8.75 -0.80 3.24
C ASP A 138 -8.45 0.71 3.19
N PRO A 139 -8.30 1.33 2.00
CA PRO A 139 -7.99 2.75 1.86
C PRO A 139 -8.99 3.69 2.54
N ARG A 140 -10.20 3.22 2.86
CA ARG A 140 -11.18 3.96 3.68
C ARG A 140 -10.65 4.32 5.07
N HIS A 141 -9.72 3.53 5.59
CA HIS A 141 -9.11 3.73 6.90
C HIS A 141 -7.84 4.59 6.87
N LEU A 142 -7.44 5.09 5.69
CA LEU A 142 -6.22 5.88 5.55
C LEU A 142 -6.23 7.14 6.44
N SER A 143 -7.40 7.74 6.66
CA SER A 143 -7.58 8.89 7.55
C SER A 143 -7.15 8.59 8.99
N PHE A 144 -7.32 7.35 9.46
CA PHE A 144 -6.88 6.92 10.79
C PHE A 144 -5.36 6.79 10.90
N GLY A 145 -4.62 6.66 9.80
CA GLY A 145 -3.15 6.65 9.83
C GLY A 145 -2.54 8.02 10.22
N THR A 146 -3.33 9.09 10.19
CA THR A 146 -2.87 10.44 10.55
C THR A 146 -2.92 10.66 12.06
N LYS A 147 -1.98 11.45 12.61
CA LYS A 147 -2.01 11.85 14.03
C LYS A 147 -3.36 12.45 14.43
N THR A 148 -3.96 13.26 13.55
CA THR A 148 -5.27 13.89 13.77
C THR A 148 -6.41 12.87 13.72
N GLY A 149 -6.38 11.92 12.78
CA GLY A 149 -7.39 10.87 12.65
C GLY A 149 -7.36 9.86 13.81
N CYS A 150 -6.16 9.40 14.19
CA CYS A 150 -5.96 8.62 15.41
C CYS A 150 -6.53 9.34 16.64
N ARG A 151 -6.23 10.62 16.82
CA ARG A 151 -6.72 11.39 17.97
C ARG A 151 -8.24 11.48 18.04
N LYS A 152 -8.89 11.71 16.90
CA LYS A 152 -10.36 11.71 16.82
C LYS A 152 -10.95 10.35 17.14
N LEU A 153 -10.39 9.28 16.56
CA LEU A 153 -10.84 7.90 16.81
C LEU A 153 -10.72 7.51 18.29
N PHE A 154 -9.61 7.89 18.93
CA PHE A 154 -9.39 7.64 20.34
C PHE A 154 -10.32 8.47 21.24
N ALA A 155 -10.59 9.73 20.89
CA ALA A 155 -11.58 10.56 21.58
C ALA A 155 -12.99 9.96 21.48
N GLU A 156 -13.41 9.50 20.29
CA GLU A 156 -14.69 8.79 20.08
C GLU A 156 -14.75 7.47 20.87
N ALA A 157 -13.61 6.82 21.09
CA ALA A 157 -13.50 5.62 21.90
C ALA A 157 -13.47 5.90 23.43
N GLY A 158 -13.59 7.16 23.85
CA GLY A 158 -13.51 7.56 25.27
C GLY A 158 -12.10 7.43 25.86
N MET A 159 -11.06 7.37 25.02
CA MET A 159 -9.68 7.28 25.48
C MET A 159 -9.09 8.69 25.63
N VAL A 160 -8.59 8.99 26.83
CA VAL A 160 -7.95 10.27 27.14
C VAL A 160 -6.55 10.26 26.52
N ILE A 161 -6.32 11.15 25.56
CA ILE A 161 -5.00 11.33 24.95
C ILE A 161 -4.35 12.54 25.61
N ARG A 162 -3.46 12.29 26.57
CA ARG A 162 -2.57 13.33 27.09
C ARG A 162 -1.52 13.65 26.03
N SER A 163 -1.04 14.88 25.98
CA SER A 163 -0.15 15.43 24.94
C SER A 163 1.27 14.80 24.90
N GLY A 164 1.39 13.48 24.82
CA GLY A 164 2.69 12.81 24.73
C GLY A 164 2.68 11.29 24.88
N SER A 165 1.67 10.68 25.50
CA SER A 165 1.63 9.22 25.70
C SER A 165 0.20 8.66 25.72
N ILE A 166 0.04 7.47 25.11
CA ILE A 166 -1.21 6.72 25.10
C ILE A 166 -1.27 5.88 26.37
N THR A 167 -2.21 6.17 27.28
CA THR A 167 -2.53 5.30 28.40
C THR A 167 -3.79 4.50 28.05
N PHE A 168 -3.67 3.19 27.94
CA PHE A 168 -4.78 2.29 27.62
C PHE A 168 -5.43 1.79 28.91
N MET A 169 -6.64 2.25 29.25
CA MET A 169 -7.47 1.62 30.27
C MET A 169 -8.29 0.52 29.59
N GLY A 170 -7.76 -0.71 29.64
CA GLY A 170 -8.28 -1.82 28.85
C GLY A 170 -9.67 -2.30 29.29
N SER A 171 -10.59 -2.39 28.33
CA SER A 171 -11.72 -3.31 28.40
C SER A 171 -11.80 -4.15 27.12
N ARG A 172 -12.12 -5.45 27.27
CA ARG A 172 -12.24 -6.45 26.19
C ARG A 172 -13.27 -6.09 25.08
N ARG A 173 -14.01 -4.98 25.23
CA ARG A 173 -14.99 -4.47 24.25
C ARG A 173 -14.35 -3.84 22.99
N TRP A 174 -13.08 -3.49 23.03
CA TRP A 174 -12.45 -2.78 21.90
C TRP A 174 -12.23 -3.68 20.67
N TRP A 175 -11.73 -4.91 20.89
CA TRP A 175 -11.54 -5.90 19.82
C TRP A 175 -12.85 -6.29 19.14
N THR A 176 -13.94 -6.45 19.91
CA THR A 176 -15.26 -6.80 19.36
C THR A 176 -15.89 -5.66 18.55
N ARG A 177 -15.57 -4.39 18.84
CA ARG A 177 -16.08 -3.24 18.09
C ARG A 177 -15.29 -2.96 16.80
N CYS A 178 -13.96 -3.08 16.82
CA CYS A 178 -13.14 -3.03 15.60
C CYS A 178 -13.47 -4.20 14.65
N ALA A 179 -13.67 -5.41 15.18
CA ALA A 179 -14.13 -6.55 14.38
C ALA A 179 -15.54 -6.36 13.79
N ARG A 180 -16.44 -5.63 14.48
CA ARG A 180 -17.76 -5.25 13.93
C ARG A 180 -17.66 -4.20 12.83
N CYS A 181 -16.79 -3.21 12.96
CA CYS A 181 -16.58 -2.19 11.93
C CYS A 181 -15.97 -2.79 10.64
N GLY A 182 -15.12 -3.82 10.77
CA GLY A 182 -14.61 -4.59 9.63
C GLY A 182 -15.61 -5.59 9.00
N ARG A 183 -16.71 -5.94 9.68
CA ARG A 183 -17.72 -6.91 9.20
C ARG A 183 -18.93 -6.28 8.52
N SER A 184 -19.11 -4.96 8.56
CA SER A 184 -20.28 -4.28 7.96
C SER A 184 -20.28 -4.27 6.42
N GLY A 185 -19.29 -4.88 5.76
CA GLY A 185 -19.17 -4.95 4.30
C GLY A 185 -19.54 -6.28 3.63
N ARG A 186 -20.04 -7.31 4.33
CA ARG A 186 -20.44 -8.58 3.69
C ARG A 186 -21.89 -8.98 4.00
N ARG A 187 -22.80 -8.57 3.11
CA ARG A 187 -24.01 -9.34 2.76
C ARG A 187 -24.42 -9.01 1.32
N SER A 188 -23.77 -9.64 0.35
CA SER A 188 -24.46 -10.08 -0.86
C SER A 188 -24.06 -11.55 -1.10
N ARG A 189 -25.05 -12.41 -0.93
CA ARG A 189 -25.03 -13.80 -1.39
C ARG A 189 -25.01 -13.82 -2.91
N ARG A 190 -24.22 -14.72 -3.50
CA ARG A 190 -24.40 -15.47 -4.77
C ARG A 190 -23.10 -16.30 -4.91
N ARG A 191 -23.08 -17.64 -4.71
CA ARG A 191 -23.29 -18.69 -5.75
C ARG A 191 -22.93 -18.09 -7.11
N TRP A 192 -21.76 -18.31 -7.68
CA TRP A 192 -21.09 -19.58 -8.01
C TRP A 192 -19.58 -19.46 -7.85
#